data_AF-A0A5D8Z7S1-F1
#
_entry.id   AF-A0A5D8Z7S1-F1
#
_cell.length_a   1.000
_cell.length_b   1.000
_cell.length_c   1.000
_cell.angle_alpha   90.00
_cell.angle_beta   90.00
_cell.angle_gamma   90.00
#
_symmetry.space_group_name_H-M   'P 1'
#
loop_
_entity.id
_entity.type
_entity.pdbx_description
1 polymer ?
#
loop_
_entity_poly.entity_id
_entity_poly.type
_entity_poly.pdbx_seq_one_letter_code
_entity_poly.pdbx_strand_id
1 'polypeptide(L)'
;MRLAPMFLALALAFIGTTAAKEPEVGSGSSYSDSLREVYGAVQSAEAFRDICTKHFPSQRAGNDAAYASWRAQYGPFLTEMDSRYAALNVRAAKVKDGTNAELSTDSRASFALTKDKAEKVLVGLGPDGLLALCQSYPRLLASPAMDLEHVHEQKVKVIRGVQVDG
;
A
#
# COMPACT_ATOMS: atom_id res chain seq x y z
N MET A 1 -37.03 -9.08 -69.82
CA MET A 1 -36.29 -7.85 -70.22
C MET A 1 -35.38 -7.49 -69.06
N ARG A 2 -34.09 -7.84 -69.14
CA ARG A 2 -32.99 -6.94 -69.52
C ARG A 2 -32.96 -5.64 -68.69
N LEU A 3 -32.02 -5.55 -67.74
CA LEU A 3 -30.87 -4.63 -67.78
C LEU A 3 -30.16 -4.62 -66.42
N ALA A 4 -28.94 -5.15 -66.39
CA ALA A 4 -27.94 -4.84 -65.38
C ALA A 4 -27.31 -3.46 -65.68
N PRO A 5 -26.94 -2.70 -64.64
CA PRO A 5 -25.66 -1.97 -64.64
C PRO A 5 -24.96 -2.17 -63.27
N MET A 6 -23.79 -2.80 -63.18
CA MET A 6 -22.45 -2.24 -63.48
C MET A 6 -22.26 -0.82 -62.91
N PHE A 7 -21.87 -0.71 -61.64
CA PHE A 7 -21.11 0.45 -61.16
C PHE A 7 -20.11 0.06 -60.07
N LEU A 8 -18.85 0.05 -60.49
CA LEU A 8 -17.70 0.67 -59.83
C LEU A 8 -17.44 0.34 -58.35
N ALA A 9 -16.57 -0.66 -58.15
CA ALA A 9 -15.85 -0.85 -56.90
C ALA A 9 -14.89 0.33 -56.66
N LEU A 10 -15.21 1.20 -55.71
CA LEU A 10 -14.29 2.18 -55.18
C LEU A 10 -13.54 1.54 -54.01
N ALA A 11 -12.33 1.04 -54.29
CA ALA A 11 -11.41 0.60 -53.26
C ALA A 11 -10.90 1.83 -52.49
N LEU A 12 -11.49 2.11 -51.32
CA LEU A 12 -10.85 2.99 -50.34
C LEU A 12 -9.64 2.24 -49.79
N ALA A 13 -8.46 2.68 -50.19
CA ALA A 13 -7.21 2.33 -49.55
C ALA A 13 -7.29 2.77 -48.08
N PHE A 14 -7.42 1.78 -47.19
CA PHE A 14 -7.12 1.93 -45.77
C PHE A 14 -5.62 2.29 -45.68
N ILE A 15 -5.31 3.58 -45.56
CA ILE A 15 -4.03 3.99 -45.00
C ILE A 15 -4.16 3.68 -43.51
N GLY A 16 -3.87 2.43 -43.16
CA GLY A 16 -3.61 2.05 -41.78
C GLY A 16 -2.36 2.80 -41.36
N THR A 17 -2.53 3.98 -40.77
CA THR A 17 -1.58 4.46 -39.77
C THR A 17 -1.61 3.42 -38.66
N THR A 18 -0.72 2.43 -38.77
CA THR A 18 -0.17 1.79 -37.58
C THR A 18 0.58 2.90 -36.85
N ALA A 19 -0.16 3.73 -36.12
CA ALA A 19 0.37 4.31 -34.92
C ALA A 19 0.92 3.10 -34.17
N ALA A 20 2.24 2.96 -34.15
CA ALA A 20 2.90 2.13 -33.18
C ALA A 20 2.31 2.61 -31.87
N LYS A 21 1.37 1.83 -31.33
CA LYS A 21 0.95 1.97 -29.95
C LYS A 21 2.27 1.75 -29.23
N GLU A 22 2.91 2.82 -28.79
CA GLU A 22 3.99 2.71 -27.83
C GLU A 22 3.49 1.70 -26.82
N PRO A 23 4.28 0.67 -26.48
CA PRO A 23 3.89 -0.21 -25.40
C PRO A 23 3.55 0.73 -24.25
N GLU A 24 2.27 0.78 -23.87
CA GLU A 24 1.87 1.39 -22.62
C GLU A 24 2.83 0.74 -21.64
N VAL A 25 3.74 1.53 -21.08
CA VAL A 25 4.51 1.11 -19.92
C VAL A 25 3.42 0.72 -18.95
N GLY A 26 3.20 -0.59 -18.83
CA GLY A 26 2.04 -1.12 -18.14
C GLY A 26 2.00 -0.42 -16.80
N SER A 27 0.81 0.04 -16.40
CA SER A 27 0.54 0.72 -15.15
C SER A 27 0.72 -0.21 -13.93
N GLY A 28 1.72 -1.10 -13.96
CA GLY A 28 2.19 -1.87 -12.83
C GLY A 28 2.74 -0.92 -11.79
N SER A 29 2.20 -1.02 -10.58
CA SER A 29 2.64 -0.26 -9.41
C SER A 29 4.17 -0.31 -9.30
N SER A 30 4.83 0.85 -9.22
CA SER A 30 6.29 0.91 -9.09
C SER A 30 6.76 0.22 -7.81
N TYR A 31 8.04 -0.18 -7.73
CA TYR A 31 8.64 -0.70 -6.49
C TYR A 31 8.35 0.21 -5.28
N SER A 32 8.51 1.52 -5.46
CA SER A 32 8.33 2.47 -4.37
C SER A 32 6.88 2.61 -3.93
N ASP A 33 5.93 2.54 -4.85
CA ASP A 33 4.51 2.69 -4.52
C ASP A 33 3.99 1.41 -3.86
N SER A 34 4.35 0.25 -4.40
CA SER A 34 4.06 -1.05 -3.81
C SER A 34 4.61 -1.14 -2.39
N LEU A 35 5.87 -0.74 -2.18
CA LEU A 35 6.49 -0.76 -0.86
C LEU A 35 5.83 0.23 0.12
N ARG A 36 5.50 1.45 -0.30
CA ARG A 36 4.82 2.43 0.55
C ARG A 36 3.44 1.95 0.98
N GLU A 37 2.70 1.30 0.10
CA GLU A 37 1.37 0.80 0.41
C GLU A 37 1.42 -0.35 1.43
N VAL A 38 2.25 -1.37 1.17
CA VAL A 38 2.42 -2.51 2.07
C VAL A 38 2.94 -2.05 3.43
N TYR A 39 3.95 -1.17 3.45
CA TYR A 39 4.49 -0.64 4.69
C TYR A 39 3.50 0.28 5.42
N GLY A 40 2.65 1.01 4.69
CA GLY A 40 1.55 1.78 5.27
C GLY A 40 0.55 0.92 6.04
N ALA A 41 0.28 -0.31 5.56
CA ALA A 41 -0.55 -1.27 6.30
C ALA A 41 0.11 -1.75 7.60
N VAL A 42 1.43 -2.02 7.58
CA VAL A 42 2.22 -2.35 8.79
C VAL A 42 2.12 -1.21 9.81
N GLN A 43 2.36 0.01 9.35
CA GLN A 43 2.29 1.22 10.17
C GLN A 43 0.89 1.50 10.72
N SER A 44 -0.16 1.11 10.00
CA SER A 44 -1.55 1.30 10.43
C SER A 44 -1.92 0.41 11.62
N ALA A 45 -1.38 -0.81 11.68
CA ALA A 45 -1.53 -1.67 12.86
C ALA A 45 -0.93 -1.00 14.11
N GLU A 46 0.31 -0.49 14.01
CA GLU A 46 0.95 0.22 15.12
C GLU A 46 0.19 1.49 15.53
N ALA A 47 -0.20 2.31 14.55
CA ALA A 47 -0.95 3.53 14.80
C ALA A 47 -2.26 3.23 15.54
N PHE A 48 -2.96 2.17 15.14
CA PHE A 48 -4.23 1.83 15.74
C PHE A 48 -4.07 1.31 17.19
N ARG A 49 -3.05 0.48 17.47
CA ARG A 49 -2.66 0.13 18.85
C ARG A 49 -2.45 1.39 19.69
N ASP A 50 -1.64 2.32 19.21
CA ASP A 50 -1.28 3.52 19.95
C ASP A 50 -2.49 4.42 20.24
N ILE A 51 -3.37 4.59 19.26
CA ILE A 51 -4.61 5.36 19.39
C ILE A 51 -5.50 4.70 20.45
N CYS A 52 -5.71 3.38 20.39
CA CYS A 52 -6.50 2.68 21.39
C CYS A 52 -5.91 2.78 22.80
N THR A 53 -4.60 2.62 22.93
CA THR A 53 -3.90 2.71 24.21
C THR A 53 -3.94 4.12 24.80
N LYS A 54 -3.97 5.16 23.95
CA LYS A 54 -4.12 6.56 24.34
C LYS A 54 -5.53 6.87 24.85
N HIS A 55 -6.57 6.44 24.13
CA HIS A 55 -7.97 6.79 24.46
C HIS A 55 -8.63 5.84 25.46
N PHE A 56 -8.21 4.57 25.50
CA PHE A 56 -8.78 3.55 26.38
C PHE A 56 -7.67 2.75 27.09
N PRO A 57 -7.06 3.30 28.16
CA PRO A 57 -5.97 2.64 28.89
C PRO A 57 -6.33 1.24 29.43
N SER A 58 -7.62 0.98 29.70
CA SER A 58 -8.11 -0.35 30.11
C SER A 58 -7.93 -1.43 29.05
N GLN A 59 -7.79 -1.06 27.77
CA GLN A 59 -7.56 -1.99 26.66
C GLN A 59 -6.06 -2.22 26.36
N ARG A 60 -5.16 -1.43 26.98
CA ARG A 60 -3.71 -1.44 26.68
C ARG A 60 -3.11 -2.84 26.72
N ALA A 61 -3.29 -3.56 27.82
CA ALA A 61 -2.65 -4.87 28.01
C ALA A 61 -3.06 -5.89 26.93
N GLY A 62 -4.36 -5.93 26.59
CA GLY A 62 -4.87 -6.82 25.54
C GLY A 62 -4.36 -6.44 24.14
N ASN A 63 -4.33 -5.14 23.83
CA ASN A 63 -3.87 -4.65 22.54
C ASN A 63 -2.36 -4.80 22.35
N ASP A 64 -1.58 -4.56 23.41
CA ASP A 64 -0.12 -4.74 23.40
C ASP A 64 0.24 -6.23 23.20
N ALA A 65 -0.46 -7.14 23.91
CA ALA A 65 -0.27 -8.58 23.76
C ALA A 65 -0.63 -9.07 22.35
N ALA A 66 -1.77 -8.60 21.81
CA ALA A 66 -2.19 -8.96 20.45
C ALA A 66 -1.20 -8.44 19.38
N TYR A 67 -0.73 -7.20 19.52
CA TYR A 67 0.26 -6.62 18.61
C TYR A 67 1.60 -7.37 18.69
N ALA A 68 2.08 -7.71 19.88
CA ALA A 68 3.28 -8.51 20.05
C ALA A 68 3.14 -9.90 19.40
N SER A 69 2.00 -10.56 19.58
CA SER A 69 1.73 -11.86 18.95
C SER A 69 1.70 -11.78 17.43
N TRP A 70 1.05 -10.74 16.88
CA TRP A 70 1.03 -10.49 15.43
C TRP A 70 2.44 -10.24 14.88
N ARG A 71 3.24 -9.39 15.57
CA ARG A 71 4.65 -9.15 15.22
C ARG A 71 5.49 -10.42 15.27
N ALA A 72 5.24 -11.31 16.23
CA ALA A 72 5.95 -12.59 16.33
C ALA A 72 5.56 -13.54 15.19
N GLN A 73 4.26 -13.66 14.89
CA GLN A 73 3.74 -14.53 13.84
C GLN A 73 4.25 -14.16 12.45
N TYR A 74 4.25 -12.86 12.11
CA TYR A 74 4.66 -12.37 10.78
C TYR A 74 6.06 -11.71 10.80
N GLY A 75 6.85 -11.96 11.85
CA GLY A 75 8.11 -11.28 12.12
C GLY A 75 9.09 -11.22 10.94
N PRO A 76 9.35 -12.33 10.21
CA PRO A 76 10.23 -12.31 9.05
C PRO A 76 9.78 -11.34 7.96
N PHE A 77 8.50 -11.40 7.57
CA PHE A 77 7.93 -10.51 6.54
C PHE A 77 7.97 -9.05 6.98
N LEU A 78 7.58 -8.76 8.21
CA LEU A 78 7.55 -7.40 8.72
C LEU A 78 8.96 -6.80 8.81
N THR A 79 9.95 -7.59 9.23
CA THR A 79 11.36 -7.18 9.26
C THR A 79 11.89 -6.90 7.85
N GLU A 80 11.48 -7.69 6.85
CA GLU A 80 11.80 -7.43 5.45
C GLU A 80 11.26 -6.06 4.99
N MET A 81 9.99 -5.78 5.28
CA MET A 81 9.37 -4.50 4.90
C MET A 81 10.01 -3.31 5.62
N ASP A 82 10.29 -3.45 6.93
CA ASP A 82 11.02 -2.45 7.73
C ASP A 82 12.37 -2.09 7.08
N SER A 83 13.16 -3.12 6.70
CA SER A 83 14.48 -2.95 6.09
C SER A 83 14.41 -2.30 4.70
N ARG A 84 13.50 -2.77 3.84
CA ARG A 84 13.33 -2.24 2.48
C ARG A 84 12.87 -0.78 2.50
N TYR A 85 11.94 -0.44 3.39
CA TYR A 85 11.44 0.92 3.53
C TYR A 85 12.53 1.87 4.03
N ALA A 86 13.33 1.44 5.01
CA ALA A 86 14.51 2.18 5.45
C ALA A 86 15.50 2.43 4.29
N ALA A 87 15.78 1.42 3.47
CA ALA A 87 16.66 1.54 2.31
C ALA A 87 16.09 2.46 1.21
N LEU A 88 14.76 2.48 1.02
CA LEU A 88 14.10 3.42 0.10
C LEU A 88 14.32 4.87 0.55
N ASN A 89 14.14 5.15 1.85
CA ASN A 89 14.33 6.49 2.41
C ASN A 89 15.79 6.96 2.32
N VAL A 90 16.76 6.08 2.58
CA VAL A 90 18.19 6.40 2.41
C VAL A 90 18.52 6.73 0.94
N ARG A 91 17.93 6.01 -0.02
CA ARG A 91 18.12 6.31 -1.45
C ARG A 91 17.49 7.64 -1.86
N ALA A 92 16.27 7.91 -1.41
CA ALA A 92 15.60 9.19 -1.65
C ALA A 92 16.40 10.37 -1.05
N ALA A 93 16.99 10.18 0.13
CA ALA A 93 17.86 11.15 0.78
C ALA A 93 19.09 11.53 -0.05
N LYS A 94 19.77 10.52 -0.62
CA LYS A 94 20.96 10.73 -1.44
C LYS A 94 20.68 11.50 -2.74
N VAL A 95 19.50 11.31 -3.34
CA VAL A 95 19.11 11.98 -4.58
C VAL A 95 18.80 13.46 -4.37
N LYS A 96 18.24 13.82 -3.20
CA LYS A 96 17.80 15.19 -2.94
C LYS A 96 18.94 16.15 -2.58
N ASP A 97 19.90 15.76 -1.73
CA ASP A 97 20.85 16.76 -1.19
C ASP A 97 22.31 16.28 -0.99
N GLY A 98 22.67 15.01 -1.25
CA GLY A 98 24.00 14.51 -0.82
C GLY A 98 24.22 14.51 0.71
N THR A 99 23.31 15.09 1.51
CA THR A 99 23.28 15.13 2.97
C THR A 99 22.13 14.25 3.49
N ASN A 100 22.47 13.11 4.09
CA ASN A 100 21.54 12.05 4.51
C ASN A 100 20.53 12.41 5.62
N ALA A 101 20.61 13.58 6.25
CA ALA A 101 19.90 13.83 7.52
C ALA A 101 18.43 14.25 7.35
N GLU A 102 18.11 15.09 6.36
CA GLU A 102 16.84 15.84 6.33
C GLU A 102 15.63 14.97 5.96
N LEU A 103 15.81 13.94 5.11
CA LEU A 103 14.74 13.05 4.64
C LEU A 103 14.33 11.95 5.63
N SER A 104 15.19 11.59 6.59
CA SER A 104 14.80 10.69 7.68
C SER A 104 13.74 11.34 8.60
N THR A 105 13.85 12.66 8.79
CA THR A 105 12.86 13.51 9.47
C THR A 105 11.57 13.58 8.66
N ASP A 106 11.65 13.70 7.34
CA ASP A 106 10.48 13.82 6.45
C ASP A 106 9.60 12.55 6.45
N SER A 107 10.20 11.36 6.42
CA SER A 107 9.40 10.11 6.50
C SER A 107 8.76 9.90 7.89
N ARG A 108 9.45 10.28 8.98
CA ARG A 108 8.87 10.20 10.34
C ARG A 108 7.78 11.25 10.55
N ALA A 109 7.99 12.47 10.05
CA ALA A 109 6.99 13.53 10.06
C ALA A 109 5.78 13.14 9.20
N SER A 110 5.99 12.56 8.02
CA SER A 110 4.93 12.04 7.17
C SER A 110 4.11 10.95 7.86
N PHE A 111 4.76 10.02 8.57
CA PHE A 111 4.04 9.03 9.36
C PHE A 111 3.28 9.65 10.53
N ALA A 112 3.88 10.61 11.24
CA ALA A 112 3.20 11.32 12.34
C ALA A 112 1.96 12.08 11.84
N LEU A 113 2.03 12.72 10.67
CA LEU A 113 0.89 13.36 10.00
C LEU A 113 -0.18 12.35 9.61
N THR A 114 0.21 11.19 9.08
CA THR A 114 -0.72 10.09 8.76
C THR A 114 -1.39 9.55 10.02
N LYS A 115 -0.65 9.40 11.12
CA LYS A 115 -1.18 8.97 12.41
C LYS A 115 -2.15 9.99 13.01
N ASP A 116 -1.86 11.28 12.94
CA ASP A 116 -2.78 12.35 13.38
C ASP A 116 -4.07 12.34 12.54
N LYS A 117 -3.97 12.18 11.22
CA LYS A 117 -5.15 12.02 10.34
C LYS A 117 -5.96 10.77 10.69
N ALA A 118 -5.29 9.64 10.89
CA ALA A 118 -5.94 8.40 11.31
C ALA A 118 -6.64 8.57 12.65
N GLU A 119 -5.98 9.20 13.64
CA GLU A 119 -6.58 9.50 14.94
C GLU A 119 -7.83 10.36 14.80
N LYS A 120 -7.80 11.42 13.98
CA LYS A 120 -8.98 12.27 13.72
C LYS A 120 -10.15 11.49 13.11
N VAL A 121 -9.88 10.62 12.14
CA VAL A 121 -10.91 9.76 11.53
C VAL A 121 -11.50 8.81 12.58
N LEU A 122 -10.65 8.17 13.37
CA LEU A 122 -11.06 7.20 14.38
C LEU A 122 -11.82 7.83 15.54
N VAL A 123 -11.37 8.99 16.04
CA VAL A 123 -12.08 9.77 17.06
C VAL A 123 -13.40 10.32 16.53
N GLY A 124 -13.48 10.60 15.23
CA GLY A 124 -14.71 11.01 14.54
C GLY A 124 -15.85 9.98 14.60
N LEU A 125 -15.55 8.72 14.92
CA LEU A 125 -16.56 7.67 15.17
C LEU A 125 -17.34 7.87 16.47
N GLY A 126 -16.88 8.78 17.34
CA GLY A 126 -17.39 8.96 18.70
C GLY A 126 -16.82 7.95 19.69
N PRO A 127 -17.01 8.17 21.01
CA PRO A 127 -16.40 7.35 22.06
C PRO A 127 -16.78 5.87 21.96
N ASP A 128 -18.05 5.56 21.74
CA ASP A 128 -18.54 4.18 21.66
C ASP A 128 -18.02 3.45 20.41
N GLY A 129 -17.99 4.15 19.27
CA GLY A 129 -17.46 3.62 18.02
C GLY A 129 -15.96 3.31 18.13
N LEU A 130 -15.19 4.23 18.71
CA LEU A 130 -13.76 4.01 18.93
C LEU A 130 -13.51 2.87 19.94
N LEU A 131 -14.28 2.80 21.03
CA LEU A 131 -14.18 1.72 22.01
C LEU A 131 -14.45 0.36 21.36
N ALA A 132 -15.53 0.24 20.58
CA ALA A 132 -15.87 -1.01 19.89
C ALA A 132 -14.77 -1.45 18.92
N LEU A 133 -14.15 -0.50 18.20
CA LEU A 133 -13.02 -0.77 17.34
C LEU A 133 -11.82 -1.27 18.15
N CYS A 134 -11.50 -0.61 19.27
CA CYS A 134 -10.40 -0.98 20.14
C CYS A 134 -10.57 -2.35 20.82
N GLN A 135 -11.80 -2.72 21.19
CA GLN A 135 -12.12 -4.05 21.71
C GLN A 135 -12.00 -5.13 20.63
N SER A 136 -12.20 -4.76 19.36
CA SER A 136 -12.08 -5.68 18.22
C SER A 136 -10.65 -5.83 17.71
N TYR A 137 -9.73 -4.96 18.12
CA TYR A 137 -8.35 -4.91 17.63
C TYR A 137 -7.59 -6.25 17.76
N PRO A 138 -7.66 -7.00 18.89
CA PRO A 138 -7.03 -8.32 18.98
C PRO A 138 -7.55 -9.32 17.94
N ARG A 139 -8.86 -9.30 17.68
CA ARG A 139 -9.49 -10.18 16.69
C ARG A 139 -9.10 -9.79 15.26
N LEU A 140 -9.00 -8.49 15.00
CA LEU A 140 -8.51 -7.97 13.72
C LEU A 140 -7.09 -8.48 13.43
N LEU A 141 -6.17 -8.33 14.38
CA LEU A 141 -4.78 -8.80 14.25
C LEU A 141 -4.64 -10.32 14.04
N ALA A 142 -5.54 -11.10 14.62
CA ALA A 142 -5.57 -12.55 14.43
C ALA A 142 -6.25 -12.99 13.12
N SER A 143 -6.85 -12.07 12.36
CA SER A 143 -7.60 -12.39 11.16
C SER A 143 -6.67 -12.64 9.95
N PRO A 144 -7.12 -13.40 8.94
CA PRO A 144 -6.39 -13.54 7.67
C PRO A 144 -6.14 -12.21 6.95
N ALA A 145 -6.95 -11.18 7.22
CA ALA A 145 -6.74 -9.85 6.64
C ALA A 145 -5.45 -9.17 7.15
N MET A 146 -4.87 -9.66 8.25
CA MET A 146 -3.62 -9.16 8.82
C MET A 146 -2.40 -10.03 8.46
N ASP A 147 -2.59 -11.06 7.62
CA ASP A 147 -1.52 -11.66 6.83
C ASP A 147 -1.22 -10.74 5.63
N LEU A 148 -0.45 -9.69 5.90
CA LEU A 148 -0.15 -8.65 4.92
C LEU A 148 0.68 -9.16 3.74
N GLU A 149 1.43 -10.25 3.94
CA GLU A 149 2.19 -10.89 2.85
C GLU A 149 1.23 -11.51 1.83
N HIS A 150 0.22 -12.23 2.33
CA HIS A 150 -0.81 -12.83 1.49
C HIS A 150 -1.75 -11.78 0.89
N VAL A 151 -2.28 -10.86 1.70
CA VAL A 151 -3.24 -9.83 1.26
C VAL A 151 -2.66 -8.93 0.17
N HIS A 152 -1.35 -8.64 0.23
CA HIS A 152 -0.67 -7.82 -0.76
C HIS A 152 0.24 -8.62 -1.70
N GLU A 153 -0.03 -9.91 -1.94
CA GLU A 153 0.84 -10.83 -2.68
C GLU A 153 1.42 -10.23 -3.97
N GLN A 154 0.58 -9.59 -4.79
CA GLN A 154 1.00 -8.99 -6.06
C GLN A 154 2.01 -7.85 -5.86
N LYS A 155 1.82 -7.01 -4.83
CA LYS A 155 2.75 -5.93 -4.48
C LYS A 155 4.01 -6.49 -3.85
N VAL A 156 3.90 -7.55 -3.06
CA VAL A 156 5.06 -8.27 -2.49
C VAL A 156 5.92 -8.86 -3.59
N LYS A 157 5.33 -9.45 -4.65
CA LYS A 157 6.07 -9.92 -5.84
C LYS A 157 6.87 -8.78 -6.49
N VAL A 158 6.23 -7.62 -6.71
CA VAL A 158 6.92 -6.41 -7.22
C VAL A 158 8.06 -5.96 -6.29
N ILE A 159 7.81 -5.91 -4.97
CA ILE A 159 8.81 -5.51 -3.96
C ILE A 159 10.02 -6.45 -3.96
N ARG A 160 9.78 -7.76 -4.15
CA ARG A 160 10.81 -8.79 -4.19
C ARG A 160 11.46 -8.96 -5.57
N GLY A 161 10.96 -8.29 -6.61
CA GLY A 161 11.46 -8.42 -7.98
C GLY A 161 11.11 -9.76 -8.62
N VAL A 162 10.05 -10.42 -8.16
CA VAL A 162 9.52 -11.64 -8.76
C VAL A 162 8.64 -11.25 -9.95
N GLN A 163 8.82 -11.95 -11.07
CA GLN A 163 8.05 -11.73 -12.29
C GLN A 163 6.56 -11.97 -11.99
N VAL A 164 5.72 -11.00 -12.33
CA VAL A 164 4.27 -11.08 -12.16
C VAL A 164 3.71 -11.51 -13.49
N ASP A 165 3.29 -12.77 -13.62
CA ASP A 165 2.60 -13.22 -14.82
C ASP A 165 1.25 -12.50 -14.90
N GLY A 166 1.08 -11.72 -15.97
CA GLY A 166 -0.10 -10.89 -16.23
C GLY A 166 -1.27 -11.66 -16.84
#